data_AF-A0A2S0HY62-F1
#
_entry.id   AF-A0A2S0HY62-F1
#
_cell.length_a   1.000
_cell.length_b   1.000
_cell.length_c   1.000
_cell.angle_alpha   90.00
_cell.angle_beta   90.00
_cell.angle_gamma   90.00
#
_symmetry.space_group_name_H-M   'P 1'
#
loop_
_entity.id
_entity.type
_entity.pdbx_description
1 polymer ?
#
loop_
_entity_poly.entity_id
_entity_poly.type
_entity_poly.pdbx_seq_one_letter_code
_entity_poly.pdbx_strand_id
1 'polypeptide(L)'
;MKLRYVIALSIFLVGGMGATMAQTYTPPSREQVENYLDEIDSCKAFLKDLEADITEMENNPELVTLAQYKEAIALRSRAQSCLRSTRAKLDEMRKKYPGWFNSPGATVNLSKGGHVTPKELRAGLDAIEAKIDKLLSRLTAIDEPAN
;
A
#
# COMPACT_ATOMS: atom_id res chain seq x y z
N MET A 1 -45.90 62.27 11.08
CA MET A 1 -44.57 61.74 11.45
C MET A 1 -44.51 60.27 11.04
N LYS A 2 -43.75 59.97 9.98
CA LYS A 2 -42.51 59.16 9.97
C LYS A 2 -42.73 57.64 10.13
N LEU A 3 -42.88 57.00 8.97
CA LEU A 3 -42.18 55.80 8.47
C LEU A 3 -41.47 54.90 9.50
N ARG A 4 -41.70 53.59 9.41
CA ARG A 4 -40.63 52.56 9.40
C ARG A 4 -41.18 51.20 8.95
N TYR A 5 -40.87 50.86 7.71
CA TYR A 5 -40.89 49.51 7.17
C TYR A 5 -39.91 48.64 7.96
N VAL A 6 -40.39 47.51 8.49
CA VAL A 6 -39.53 46.44 9.00
C VAL A 6 -39.38 45.41 7.88
N ILE A 7 -38.25 45.46 7.19
CA ILE A 7 -37.81 44.41 6.26
C ILE A 7 -37.31 43.26 7.13
N ALA A 8 -38.09 42.17 7.20
CA ALA A 8 -37.61 40.92 7.76
C ALA A 8 -36.62 40.30 6.77
N LEU A 9 -35.34 40.39 7.12
CA LEU A 9 -34.22 39.78 6.40
C LEU A 9 -34.18 38.28 6.70
N SER A 10 -34.96 37.49 5.95
CA SER A 10 -34.86 36.02 6.00
C SER A 10 -33.77 35.55 5.02
N ILE A 11 -32.53 35.51 5.52
CA ILE A 11 -31.44 34.75 4.89
C ILE A 11 -31.60 33.27 5.31
N PHE A 12 -31.23 32.38 4.40
CA PHE A 12 -31.17 30.91 4.49
C PHE A 12 -32.44 30.16 4.09
N LEU A 13 -32.48 29.77 2.82
CA LEU A 13 -32.38 28.36 2.38
C LEU A 13 -32.46 28.36 0.84
N VAL A 14 -31.36 28.74 0.20
CA VAL A 14 -31.15 28.32 -1.19
C VAL A 14 -30.90 26.83 -1.12
N GLY A 15 -31.97 26.07 -1.39
CA GLY A 15 -31.93 24.67 -1.72
C GLY A 15 -31.10 24.46 -2.97
N GLY A 16 -29.79 24.40 -2.79
CA GLY A 16 -28.90 23.61 -3.63
C GLY A 16 -28.63 22.34 -2.86
N MET A 17 -29.57 21.39 -2.90
CA MET A 17 -29.27 20.01 -2.56
C MET A 17 -28.15 19.58 -3.52
N GLY A 18 -26.91 19.73 -3.07
CA GLY A 18 -25.80 18.98 -3.62
C GLY A 18 -26.09 17.53 -3.31
N ALA A 19 -26.89 16.91 -4.17
CA ALA A 19 -26.83 15.48 -4.39
C ALA A 19 -25.38 15.24 -4.81
N THR A 20 -24.52 14.99 -3.83
CA THR A 20 -23.26 14.30 -4.04
C THR A 20 -23.69 13.01 -4.73
N MET A 21 -23.55 12.95 -6.05
CA MET A 21 -23.81 11.73 -6.79
C MET A 21 -22.92 10.69 -6.14
N ALA A 22 -23.50 9.78 -5.38
CA ALA A 22 -22.84 8.56 -4.99
C ALA A 22 -22.49 7.89 -6.32
N GLN A 23 -21.27 8.12 -6.82
CA GLN A 23 -20.78 7.44 -8.00
C GLN A 23 -20.89 5.96 -7.68
N THR A 24 -21.84 5.28 -8.33
CA THR A 24 -22.04 3.85 -8.18
C THR A 24 -20.89 3.17 -8.91
N TYR A 25 -19.74 3.09 -8.25
CA TYR A 25 -18.67 2.20 -8.67
C TYR A 25 -18.99 0.79 -8.18
N THR A 26 -18.56 -0.22 -8.93
CA THR A 26 -18.53 -1.59 -8.44
C THR A 26 -17.14 -1.85 -7.84
N PRO A 27 -17.01 -1.98 -6.51
CA PRO A 27 -15.74 -2.36 -5.91
C PRO A 27 -15.41 -3.83 -6.19
N PRO A 28 -14.13 -4.23 -6.09
CA PRO A 28 -13.78 -5.63 -5.93
C PRO A 28 -14.48 -6.24 -4.71
N SER A 29 -14.65 -7.56 -4.69
CA SER A 29 -15.19 -8.22 -3.50
C SER A 29 -14.23 -8.05 -2.32
N ARG A 30 -14.78 -8.06 -1.11
CA ARG A 30 -13.97 -8.05 0.12
C ARG A 30 -12.89 -9.13 0.10
N GLU A 31 -13.25 -10.35 -0.26
CA GLU A 31 -12.33 -11.50 -0.34
C GLU A 31 -11.20 -11.26 -1.34
N GLN A 32 -11.47 -10.66 -2.50
CA GLN A 32 -10.42 -10.33 -3.47
C GLN A 32 -9.42 -9.33 -2.91
N VAL A 33 -9.89 -8.35 -2.13
CA VAL A 33 -9.04 -7.34 -1.50
C VAL A 33 -8.26 -7.94 -0.34
N GLU A 34 -8.86 -8.81 0.47
CA GLU A 34 -8.19 -9.49 1.57
C GLU A 34 -7.12 -10.46 1.08
N ASN A 35 -7.40 -11.27 0.06
CA ASN A 35 -6.40 -12.13 -0.55
C ASN A 35 -5.23 -11.31 -1.11
N TYR A 36 -5.52 -10.15 -1.69
CA TYR A 36 -4.48 -9.24 -2.18
C TYR A 36 -3.64 -8.64 -1.03
N LEU A 37 -4.26 -8.32 0.11
CA LEU A 37 -3.54 -7.87 1.31
C LEU A 37 -2.66 -8.99 1.90
N ASP A 38 -3.14 -10.24 1.90
CA ASP A 38 -2.36 -11.40 2.34
C ASP A 38 -1.11 -11.62 1.47
N GLU A 39 -1.21 -11.35 0.17
CA GLU A 39 -0.06 -11.37 -0.74
C GLU A 39 0.95 -10.24 -0.43
N ILE A 40 0.46 -9.04 -0.16
CA ILE A 40 1.29 -7.92 0.32
C ILE A 40 2.04 -8.32 1.60
N ASP A 41 1.34 -8.94 2.56
CA ASP A 41 1.93 -9.37 3.83
C ASP A 41 2.93 -10.51 3.64
N SER A 42 2.71 -11.41 2.68
CA SER A 42 3.68 -12.41 2.27
C SER A 42 4.97 -11.77 1.72
N CYS A 43 4.86 -10.71 0.92
CA CYS A 43 6.04 -9.96 0.47
C CYS A 43 6.78 -9.28 1.63
N LYS A 44 6.04 -8.73 2.61
CA LYS A 44 6.64 -8.12 3.80
C LYS A 44 7.36 -9.14 4.69
N ALA A 45 6.89 -10.38 4.75
CA ALA A 45 7.56 -11.44 5.50
C ALA A 45 8.99 -11.68 4.97
N PHE A 46 9.15 -11.83 3.66
CA PHE A 46 10.49 -11.94 3.04
C PHE A 46 11.39 -10.75 3.36
N LEU A 47 10.84 -9.54 3.41
CA LEU A 47 11.60 -8.34 3.76
C LEU A 47 12.00 -8.29 5.23
N LYS A 48 11.17 -8.82 6.11
CA LYS A 48 11.46 -8.91 7.54
C LYS A 48 12.62 -9.88 7.78
N ASP A 49 12.58 -11.05 7.12
CA ASP A 49 13.65 -12.04 7.22
C ASP A 49 14.95 -11.48 6.64
N LEU A 50 14.90 -10.86 5.45
CA LEU A 50 16.06 -10.18 4.85
C LEU A 50 16.63 -9.08 5.75
N GLU A 51 15.77 -8.29 6.39
CA GLU A 51 16.21 -7.24 7.30
C GLU A 51 16.89 -7.82 8.55
N ALA A 52 16.42 -8.94 9.06
CA ALA A 52 17.06 -9.64 10.17
C ALA A 52 18.46 -10.13 9.76
N ASP A 53 18.59 -10.80 8.62
CA ASP A 53 19.87 -11.31 8.11
C ASP A 53 20.87 -10.17 7.89
N ILE A 54 20.45 -9.10 7.22
CA ILE A 54 21.31 -7.92 7.00
C ILE A 54 21.76 -7.31 8.32
N THR A 55 20.86 -7.20 9.29
CA THR A 55 21.19 -6.64 10.60
C THR A 55 22.15 -7.54 11.38
N GLU A 56 22.01 -8.86 11.28
CA GLU A 56 22.95 -9.81 11.88
C GLU A 56 24.35 -9.69 11.26
N MET A 57 24.42 -9.61 9.92
CA MET A 57 25.66 -9.46 9.17
C MET A 57 26.34 -8.10 9.44
N GLU A 58 25.57 -7.02 9.57
CA GLU A 58 26.09 -5.69 9.95
C GLU A 58 26.67 -5.68 11.38
N ASN A 59 26.08 -6.44 12.30
CA ASN A 59 26.53 -6.50 13.69
C ASN A 59 27.74 -7.42 13.90
N ASN A 60 27.95 -8.41 13.03
CA ASN A 60 29.03 -9.41 13.15
C ASN A 60 29.74 -9.63 11.80
N PRO A 61 30.38 -8.60 11.22
CA PRO A 61 30.94 -8.66 9.87
C PRO A 61 32.01 -9.75 9.70
N GLU A 62 32.77 -10.06 10.75
CA GLU A 62 33.78 -11.12 10.74
C GLU A 62 33.22 -12.55 10.78
N LEU A 63 31.93 -12.71 11.11
CA LEU A 63 31.24 -14.00 11.19
C LEU A 63 30.34 -14.26 9.97
N VAL A 64 30.27 -13.32 9.02
CA VAL A 64 29.43 -13.46 7.83
C VAL A 64 29.93 -14.62 6.99
N THR A 65 29.10 -15.65 6.87
CA THR A 65 29.39 -16.80 6.01
C THR A 65 28.89 -16.54 4.58
N LEU A 66 29.54 -17.14 3.60
CA LEU A 66 29.07 -17.10 2.21
C LEU A 66 27.64 -17.68 2.07
N ALA A 67 27.26 -18.64 2.92
CA ALA A 67 25.92 -19.21 2.95
C ALA A 67 24.87 -18.16 3.36
N GLN A 68 25.11 -17.44 4.46
CA GLN A 68 24.23 -16.35 4.91
C GLN A 68 24.13 -15.23 3.86
N TYR A 69 25.25 -14.83 3.26
CA TYR A 69 25.25 -13.82 2.21
C TYR A 69 24.40 -14.22 1.00
N LYS A 70 24.53 -15.48 0.54
CA LYS A 70 23.72 -16.03 -0.55
C LYS A 70 22.25 -16.16 -0.19
N GLU A 71 21.93 -16.48 1.06
CA GLU A 71 20.55 -16.52 1.55
C GLU A 71 19.90 -15.13 1.52
N ALA A 72 20.60 -14.09 1.98
CA ALA A 72 20.13 -12.70 1.90
C ALA A 72 19.88 -12.26 0.44
N ILE A 73 20.77 -12.62 -0.50
CA ILE A 73 20.55 -12.37 -1.94
C ILE A 73 19.29 -13.09 -2.44
N ALA A 74 19.08 -14.35 -2.03
CA ALA A 74 17.91 -15.12 -2.42
C ALA A 74 16.61 -14.52 -1.85
N LEU A 75 16.60 -14.10 -0.59
CA LEU A 75 15.46 -13.42 0.04
C LEU A 75 15.12 -12.11 -0.66
N ARG A 76 16.12 -11.30 -1.04
CA ARG A 76 15.91 -10.11 -1.88
C ARG A 76 15.23 -10.46 -3.20
N SER A 77 15.75 -11.47 -3.90
CA SER A 77 15.19 -11.90 -5.19
C SER A 77 13.74 -12.36 -5.06
N ARG A 78 13.42 -13.10 -3.98
CA ARG A 78 12.05 -13.51 -3.64
C ARG A 78 11.15 -12.32 -3.35
N ALA A 79 11.61 -11.35 -2.55
CA ALA A 79 10.85 -10.13 -2.25
C ALA A 79 10.57 -9.31 -3.53
N GLN A 80 11.55 -9.15 -4.42
CA GLN A 80 11.38 -8.48 -5.71
C GLN A 80 10.43 -9.23 -6.66
N SER A 81 10.49 -10.56 -6.67
CA SER A 81 9.57 -11.39 -7.44
C SER A 81 8.13 -11.25 -6.92
N CYS A 82 7.96 -11.29 -5.59
CA CYS A 82 6.69 -11.08 -4.92
C CYS A 82 6.09 -9.71 -5.27
N LEU A 83 6.87 -8.63 -5.11
CA LEU A 83 6.44 -7.27 -5.47
C LEU A 83 5.99 -7.17 -6.93
N ARG A 84 6.73 -7.77 -7.88
CA ARG A 84 6.35 -7.75 -9.30
C ARG A 84 5.03 -8.48 -9.56
N SER A 85 4.85 -9.65 -8.96
CA SER A 85 3.62 -10.43 -9.07
C SER A 85 2.42 -9.68 -8.48
N THR A 86 2.56 -9.13 -7.28
CA THR A 86 1.50 -8.38 -6.60
C THR A 86 1.18 -7.08 -7.34
N ARG A 87 2.17 -6.37 -7.90
CA ARG A 87 1.94 -5.23 -8.80
C ARG A 87 1.09 -5.59 -10.02
N ALA A 88 1.42 -6.70 -10.69
CA ALA A 88 0.66 -7.16 -11.84
C ALA A 88 -0.81 -7.43 -11.47
N LYS A 89 -1.06 -8.04 -10.31
CA LYS A 89 -2.43 -8.27 -9.81
C LYS A 89 -3.16 -6.98 -9.46
N LEU A 90 -2.47 -5.97 -8.91
CA LEU A 90 -3.08 -4.65 -8.69
C LEU A 90 -3.47 -4.00 -10.02
N ASP A 91 -2.63 -4.12 -11.04
CA ASP A 91 -2.92 -3.60 -12.37
C ASP A 91 -4.10 -4.34 -13.03
N GLU A 92 -4.20 -5.66 -12.85
CA GLU A 92 -5.39 -6.43 -13.26
C GLU A 92 -6.64 -5.98 -12.52
N MET A 93 -6.56 -5.80 -11.20
CA MET A 93 -7.66 -5.28 -10.39
C MET A 93 -8.08 -3.88 -10.85
N ARG A 94 -7.11 -3.02 -11.20
CA ARG A 94 -7.36 -1.69 -11.74
C ARG A 94 -8.06 -1.72 -13.09
N LYS A 95 -7.68 -2.63 -13.98
CA LYS A 95 -8.35 -2.84 -15.28
C LYS A 95 -9.78 -3.35 -15.11
N LYS A 96 -10.01 -4.24 -14.14
CA LYS A 96 -11.32 -4.85 -13.89
C LYS A 96 -12.29 -3.92 -13.15
N TYR A 97 -11.78 -3.09 -12.24
CA TYR A 97 -12.58 -2.19 -11.39
C TYR A 97 -12.16 -0.71 -11.53
N PRO A 98 -12.12 -0.15 -12.76
CA PRO A 98 -11.58 1.20 -12.99
C PRO A 98 -12.39 2.28 -12.26
N GLY A 99 -13.71 2.09 -12.10
CA GLY A 99 -14.56 3.01 -11.34
C GLY A 99 -14.13 3.10 -9.88
N TRP A 100 -13.83 1.97 -9.23
CA TRP A 100 -13.38 1.94 -7.85
C TRP A 100 -12.01 2.64 -7.69
N PHE A 101 -11.06 2.40 -8.60
CA PHE A 101 -9.75 3.04 -8.53
C PHE A 101 -9.77 4.55 -8.78
N ASN A 102 -10.73 5.04 -9.58
CA ASN A 102 -10.81 6.46 -9.97
C ASN A 102 -11.79 7.27 -9.10
N SER A 103 -12.65 6.63 -8.31
CA SER A 103 -13.62 7.31 -7.46
C SER A 103 -12.98 7.86 -6.18
N PRO A 104 -13.13 9.17 -5.90
CA PRO A 104 -12.69 9.76 -4.64
C PRO A 104 -13.42 9.13 -3.45
N GLY A 105 -12.68 8.65 -2.45
CA GLY A 105 -13.26 8.01 -1.26
C GLY A 105 -13.78 6.59 -1.48
N ALA A 106 -13.40 5.94 -2.58
CA ALA A 106 -13.74 4.55 -2.80
C ALA A 106 -13.05 3.64 -1.78
N THR A 107 -13.83 2.79 -1.11
CA THR A 107 -13.33 1.91 -0.05
C THR A 107 -13.91 0.51 -0.17
N VAL A 108 -13.21 -0.47 0.42
CA VAL A 108 -13.72 -1.82 0.67
C VAL A 108 -13.60 -2.09 2.16
N ASN A 109 -14.70 -2.49 2.80
CA ASN A 109 -14.70 -2.85 4.23
C ASN A 109 -14.12 -4.25 4.42
N LEU A 110 -13.22 -4.40 5.41
CA LEU A 110 -12.53 -5.65 5.71
C LEU A 110 -13.32 -6.49 6.74
N SER A 111 -13.09 -7.80 6.75
CA SER A 111 -13.75 -8.75 7.66
C SER A 111 -13.37 -8.52 9.12
N LYS A 112 -12.12 -8.12 9.36
CA LYS A 112 -11.57 -7.82 10.70
C LYS A 112 -11.89 -6.39 11.17
N GLY A 113 -12.75 -5.67 10.46
CA GLY A 113 -13.03 -4.26 10.69
C GLY A 113 -12.05 -3.34 9.95
N GLY A 114 -12.43 -2.07 9.82
CA GLY A 114 -11.70 -1.10 9.01
C GLY A 114 -12.07 -1.16 7.53
N HIS A 115 -11.42 -0.30 6.75
CA HIS A 115 -11.59 -0.22 5.30
C HIS A 115 -10.26 0.02 4.62
N VAL A 116 -10.19 -0.31 3.34
CA VAL A 116 -9.02 -0.03 2.52
C VAL A 116 -9.43 0.67 1.23
N THR A 117 -8.58 1.60 0.82
CA THR A 117 -8.72 2.40 -0.38
C THR A 117 -7.74 1.92 -1.47
N PRO A 118 -8.03 2.18 -2.75
CA PRO A 118 -7.08 1.93 -3.83
C PRO A 118 -5.72 2.62 -3.61
N LYS A 119 -5.74 3.81 -2.98
CA LYS A 119 -4.54 4.57 -2.66
C LYS A 119 -3.67 3.85 -1.62
N GLU A 120 -4.28 3.26 -0.60
CA GLU A 120 -3.56 2.50 0.42
C GLU A 120 -2.96 1.22 -0.15
N LEU A 121 -3.66 0.51 -1.06
CA LEU A 121 -3.11 -0.65 -1.74
C LEU A 121 -1.85 -0.30 -2.54
N ARG A 122 -1.88 0.83 -3.26
CA ARG A 122 -0.71 1.33 -3.99
C ARG A 122 0.41 1.75 -3.06
N ALA A 123 0.10 2.53 -2.03
CA ALA A 123 1.08 2.98 -1.04
C ALA A 123 1.76 1.81 -0.33
N GLY A 124 1.04 0.70 -0.08
CA GLY A 124 1.62 -0.52 0.48
C GLY A 124 2.69 -1.15 -0.41
N LEU A 125 2.46 -1.19 -1.74
CA LEU A 125 3.47 -1.69 -2.68
C LEU A 125 4.65 -0.74 -2.84
N ASP A 126 4.40 0.57 -2.89
CA ASP A 126 5.46 1.57 -2.99
C ASP A 126 6.35 1.54 -1.73
N ALA A 127 5.77 1.29 -0.56
CA ALA A 127 6.52 1.08 0.69
C ALA A 127 7.38 -0.20 0.65
N ILE A 128 6.87 -1.29 0.07
CA ILE A 128 7.63 -2.53 -0.13
C ILE A 128 8.82 -2.28 -1.07
N GLU A 129 8.60 -1.59 -2.18
CA GLU A 129 9.67 -1.22 -3.12
C GLU A 129 10.77 -0.39 -2.44
N ALA A 130 10.38 0.69 -1.75
CA ALA A 130 11.33 1.53 -1.03
C ALA A 130 12.13 0.74 0.03
N LYS A 131 11.49 -0.24 0.69
CA LYS A 131 12.15 -1.11 1.65
C LYS A 131 13.13 -2.07 0.97
N ILE A 132 12.78 -2.64 -0.18
CA ILE A 132 13.71 -3.47 -0.99
C ILE A 132 14.95 -2.66 -1.34
N ASP A 133 14.79 -1.44 -1.84
CA ASP A 133 15.92 -0.59 -2.25
C ASP A 133 16.81 -0.21 -1.07
N LYS A 134 16.19 0.11 0.08
CA LYS A 134 16.92 0.37 1.33
C LYS A 134 17.73 -0.85 1.78
N LEU A 135 17.14 -2.03 1.77
CA LEU A 135 17.82 -3.27 2.17
C LEU A 135 18.90 -3.66 1.18
N LEU A 136 18.70 -3.42 -0.12
CA LEU A 136 19.73 -3.62 -1.13
C LEU A 136 20.95 -2.74 -0.87
N SER A 137 20.75 -1.44 -0.63
CA SER A 137 21.85 -0.53 -0.33
C SER A 137 22.66 -0.97 0.89
N ARG A 138 22.00 -1.55 1.91
CA ARG A 138 22.66 -2.10 3.09
C ARG A 138 23.42 -3.37 2.76
N LEU A 139 22.80 -4.32 2.06
CA LEU A 139 23.44 -5.59 1.67
C LEU A 139 24.69 -5.37 0.79
N THR A 140 24.67 -4.38 -0.11
CA THR A 140 25.84 -4.05 -0.96
C THR A 140 26.98 -3.39 -0.21
N ALA A 141 26.73 -2.87 1.00
CA ALA A 141 27.79 -2.33 1.85
C ALA A 141 28.50 -3.41 2.68
N ILE A 142 27.98 -4.65 2.67
CA ILE A 142 28.58 -5.81 3.30
C ILE A 142 29.48 -6.49 2.27
N ASP A 143 30.76 -6.63 2.59
CA ASP A 143 31.73 -7.32 1.74
C ASP A 143 31.32 -8.79 1.56
N GLU A 144 31.31 -9.27 0.31
CA GLU A 144 31.06 -10.68 0.03
C GLU A 144 32.23 -11.52 0.60
N PRO A 145 31.95 -12.55 1.44
CA PRO A 145 33.00 -13.40 2.00
C PRO A 145 33.73 -14.17 0.90
N ALA A 146 35.07 -14.21 0.96
CA ALA A 146 35.86 -15.06 0.08
C ALA A 146 35.60 -16.56 0.37
N ASN A 147 35.55 -17.36 -0.70
CA ASN A 147 35.37 -18.84 -0.67
C ASN A 147 36.44 -19.55 0.15
#